data_AF-A0A7W0QDQ5-F1
#
_entry.id   AF-A0A7W0QDQ5-F1
#
_cell.length_a   1.000
_cell.length_b   1.000
_cell.length_c   1.000
_cell.angle_alpha   90.00
_cell.angle_beta   90.00
_cell.angle_gamma   90.00
#
_symmetry.space_group_name_H-M   'P 1'
#
loop_
_entity.id
_entity.type
_entity.pdbx_description
1 polymer ?
#
loop_
_entity_poly.entity_id
_entity_poly.type
_entity_poly.pdbx_seq_one_letter_code
_entity_poly.pdbx_strand_id
1 'polypeptide(L)'
;MLRTGSRLIVIGLGLGLAVGACKRDPAAAPPCGAVGSKLLVIARNNLDGGKAQHDDTTRRAVLAQLPAMRDALVHACEDTRWSEGVRRCMVAAVDHSAFEACRAQLTDAQRQALERRGSGSR
;
A
#
# COMPACT_ATOMS: atom_id res chain seq x y z
N MET A 1 -49.72 -9.83 24.62
CA MET A 1 -50.23 -8.72 25.47
C MET A 1 -49.00 -7.90 25.86
N LEU A 2 -48.75 -6.62 25.55
CA LEU A 2 -49.40 -5.42 24.98
C LEU A 2 -48.40 -4.81 23.95
N ARG A 3 -48.75 -4.38 22.73
CA ARG A 3 -49.45 -3.13 22.29
C ARG A 3 -48.72 -1.78 22.56
N THR A 4 -48.15 -1.26 21.47
CA THR A 4 -48.29 0.11 20.91
C THR A 4 -47.53 1.28 21.54
N GLY A 5 -46.80 2.00 20.68
CA GLY A 5 -46.29 3.34 20.95
C GLY A 5 -45.63 4.01 19.74
N SER A 6 -46.33 4.09 18.60
CA SER A 6 -45.91 4.86 17.43
C SER A 6 -45.83 6.36 17.73
N ARG A 7 -44.72 7.01 17.39
CA ARG A 7 -44.71 8.42 17.00
C ARG A 7 -43.89 8.58 15.73
N LEU A 8 -44.63 8.74 14.64
CA LEU A 8 -44.19 9.33 13.38
C LEU A 8 -43.53 10.68 13.65
N ILE A 9 -42.33 10.90 13.12
CA ILE A 9 -41.87 12.23 12.73
C ILE A 9 -41.44 12.13 11.27
N VAL A 10 -42.24 12.80 10.45
CA VAL A 10 -42.09 12.99 9.01
C VAL A 10 -41.22 14.23 8.79
N ILE A 11 -40.62 14.31 7.61
CA ILE A 11 -40.14 15.53 6.91
C ILE A 11 -38.70 15.96 7.21
N GLY A 12 -37.84 15.71 6.22
CA GLY A 12 -36.53 16.32 6.06
C GLY A 12 -35.98 16.00 4.68
N LEU A 13 -36.62 16.53 3.63
CA LEU A 13 -36.18 16.46 2.24
C LEU A 13 -34.92 17.34 2.06
N GLY A 14 -33.78 16.83 2.50
CA GLY A 14 -32.47 17.44 2.29
C GLY A 14 -31.74 16.69 1.18
N LEU A 15 -31.87 17.18 -0.06
CA LEU A 15 -31.07 16.75 -1.21
C LEU A 15 -29.64 17.29 -1.02
N GLY A 16 -28.92 16.72 -0.05
CA GLY A 16 -27.52 17.00 0.19
C GLY A 16 -26.68 16.29 -0.86
N LEU A 17 -26.01 17.08 -1.70
CA LEU A 17 -24.92 16.63 -2.56
C LEU A 17 -24.00 15.71 -1.77
N ALA A 18 -24.00 14.43 -2.15
CA ALA A 18 -23.16 13.39 -1.58
C ALA A 18 -21.69 13.73 -1.83
N VAL A 19 -21.09 14.49 -0.93
CA VAL A 19 -19.65 14.45 -0.74
C VAL A 19 -19.38 13.06 -0.21
N GLY A 20 -18.93 12.16 -1.10
CA GLY A 20 -18.55 10.81 -0.78
C GLY A 20 -17.43 10.82 0.25
N ALA A 21 -17.79 10.87 1.52
CA ALA A 21 -16.93 10.49 2.62
C ALA A 21 -16.72 8.98 2.44
N CYS A 22 -15.65 8.61 1.73
CA CYS A 22 -15.17 7.25 1.65
C CYS A 22 -14.87 6.77 3.07
N LYS A 23 -15.87 6.16 3.72
CA LYS A 23 -15.66 5.25 4.84
C LYS A 23 -14.74 4.16 4.29
N ARG A 24 -13.44 4.27 4.58
CA ARG A 24 -12.48 3.18 4.36
C ARG A 24 -12.92 2.04 5.28
N ASP A 25 -13.59 1.06 4.71
CA ASP A 25 -13.86 -0.21 5.39
C ASP A 25 -12.51 -0.81 5.81
N PRO A 26 -12.27 -1.08 7.10
CA PRO A 26 -11.02 -1.69 7.57
C PRO A 26 -10.84 -3.12 7.06
N ALA A 27 -11.91 -3.73 6.51
CA ALA A 27 -11.88 -5.03 5.85
C ALA A 27 -11.39 -4.95 4.38
N ALA A 28 -11.47 -3.78 3.74
CA ALA A 28 -11.06 -3.61 2.36
C ALA A 28 -9.55 -3.83 2.24
N ALA A 29 -9.12 -4.60 1.22
CA ALA A 29 -7.71 -4.83 0.98
C ALA A 29 -6.97 -3.51 0.73
N PRO A 30 -5.71 -3.37 1.20
CA PRO A 30 -4.94 -2.16 0.96
C PRO A 30 -4.77 -1.90 -0.55
N PRO A 31 -4.82 -0.64 -0.99
CA PRO A 31 -4.55 -0.28 -2.38
C PRO A 31 -3.07 -0.47 -2.71
N CYS A 32 -2.72 -0.59 -4.00
CA CYS A 32 -1.33 -0.73 -4.44
C CYS A 32 -0.44 0.46 -4.01
N GLY A 33 -0.98 1.68 -3.95
CA GLY A 33 -0.28 2.84 -3.39
C GLY A 33 0.16 2.66 -1.92
N ALA A 34 -0.59 1.90 -1.11
CA ALA A 34 -0.20 1.60 0.27
C ALA A 34 1.02 0.65 0.31
N VAL A 35 1.09 -0.31 -0.62
CA VAL A 35 2.24 -1.22 -0.77
C VAL A 35 3.51 -0.44 -1.14
N GLY A 36 3.42 0.46 -2.14
CA GLY A 36 4.53 1.35 -2.50
C GLY A 36 4.97 2.26 -1.36
N SER A 37 4.01 2.83 -0.63
CA SER A 37 4.32 3.70 0.52
C SER A 37 5.02 2.93 1.64
N LYS A 38 4.63 1.67 1.86
CA LYS A 38 5.26 0.81 2.86
C LYS A 38 6.71 0.50 2.52
N LEU A 39 7.03 0.26 1.25
CA LEU A 39 8.42 0.10 0.79
C LEU A 39 9.27 1.32 1.16
N LEU A 40 8.76 2.54 0.92
CA LEU A 40 9.49 3.77 1.27
C LEU A 40 9.79 3.87 2.77
N VAL A 41 8.82 3.51 3.61
CA VAL A 41 8.99 3.52 5.07
C VAL A 41 10.08 2.52 5.48
N ILE A 42 10.01 1.29 4.98
CA ILE A 42 11.01 0.25 5.29
C ILE A 42 12.40 0.68 4.82
N ALA A 43 12.52 1.21 3.60
CA ALA A 43 13.78 1.64 3.04
C ALA A 43 14.41 2.78 3.85
N ARG A 44 13.62 3.79 4.27
CA ARG A 44 14.09 4.88 5.13
C ARG A 44 14.54 4.36 6.50
N ASN A 45 13.73 3.53 7.14
CA ASN A 45 14.06 2.93 8.43
C ASN A 45 15.36 2.12 8.37
N ASN A 46 15.61 1.40 7.28
CA ASN A 46 16.86 0.67 7.09
C ASN A 46 18.07 1.60 6.94
N LEU A 47 17.91 2.71 6.22
CA LEU A 47 18.97 3.71 6.06
C LEU A 47 19.28 4.44 7.38
N ASP A 48 18.27 4.67 8.22
CA ASP A 48 18.43 5.40 9.48
C ASP A 48 18.84 4.50 10.64
N GLY A 49 18.44 3.22 10.64
CA GLY A 49 18.68 2.25 11.73
C GLY A 49 19.81 1.25 11.50
N GLY A 50 20.51 1.30 10.36
CA GLY A 50 21.58 0.37 10.01
C GLY A 50 22.83 0.50 10.89
N LYS A 51 23.43 -0.64 11.27
CA LYS A 51 24.73 -0.70 12.00
C LYS A 51 25.91 -0.18 11.17
N ALA A 52 25.80 -0.26 9.85
CA ALA A 52 26.74 0.37 8.93
C ALA A 52 26.27 1.82 8.70
N GLN A 53 26.96 2.78 9.29
CA GLN A 53 26.75 4.20 8.96
C GLN A 53 27.06 4.38 7.47
N HIS A 54 26.03 4.46 6.64
CA HIS A 54 26.18 5.02 5.31
C HIS A 54 26.53 6.50 5.46
N ASP A 55 27.55 6.96 4.74
CA ASP A 55 27.83 8.38 4.64
C ASP A 55 26.62 9.12 4.02
N ASP A 56 26.52 10.42 4.30
CA ASP A 56 25.38 11.24 3.86
C ASP A 56 25.23 11.32 2.35
N THR A 57 26.30 11.10 1.59
CA THR A 57 26.25 11.10 0.12
C THR A 57 25.58 9.83 -0.38
N THR A 58 26.01 8.66 0.14
CA THR A 58 25.37 7.37 -0.15
C THR A 58 23.91 7.37 0.25
N ARG A 59 23.58 7.87 1.45
CA ARG A 59 22.18 7.97 1.91
C ARG A 59 21.32 8.78 0.95
N ARG A 60 21.78 9.98 0.54
CA ARG A 60 21.04 10.84 -0.39
C ARG A 60 20.86 10.19 -1.77
N ALA A 61 21.91 9.52 -2.27
CA ALA A 61 21.83 8.81 -3.54
C ALA A 61 20.77 7.71 -3.53
N VAL A 62 20.70 6.92 -2.45
CA VAL A 62 19.66 5.88 -2.30
C VAL A 62 18.28 6.52 -2.17
N LEU A 63 18.12 7.53 -1.31
CA LEU A 63 16.85 8.22 -1.11
C LEU A 63 16.29 8.83 -2.41
N ALA A 64 17.16 9.30 -3.31
CA ALA A 64 16.76 9.83 -4.62
C ALA A 64 16.18 8.76 -5.55
N GLN A 65 16.55 7.50 -5.39
CA GLN A 65 16.05 6.38 -6.21
C GLN A 65 14.70 5.83 -5.71
N LEU A 66 14.42 5.98 -4.41
CA LEU A 66 13.25 5.37 -3.79
C LEU A 66 11.90 5.75 -4.44
N PRO A 67 11.63 6.99 -4.88
CA PRO A 67 10.37 7.33 -5.55
C PRO A 67 10.13 6.52 -6.82
N ALA A 68 11.16 6.35 -7.67
CA ALA A 68 11.05 5.55 -8.90
C ALA A 68 10.78 4.07 -8.59
N MET A 69 11.46 3.53 -7.56
CA MET A 69 11.21 2.15 -7.10
C MET A 69 9.79 1.97 -6.56
N ARG A 70 9.28 2.94 -5.79
CA ARG A 70 7.88 2.95 -5.33
C ARG A 70 6.94 2.89 -6.53
N ASP A 71 7.13 3.73 -7.53
CA ASP A 71 6.22 3.82 -8.67
C ASP A 71 6.24 2.53 -9.51
N ALA A 72 7.42 1.97 -9.76
CA ALA A 72 7.56 0.67 -10.42
C ALA A 72 6.80 -0.43 -9.69
N LEU A 73 6.85 -0.44 -8.35
CA LEU A 73 6.14 -1.40 -7.50
C LEU A 73 4.61 -1.19 -7.55
N VAL A 74 4.15 0.06 -7.48
CA VAL A 74 2.72 0.41 -7.59
C VAL A 74 2.17 -0.05 -8.94
N HIS A 75 2.85 0.28 -10.03
CA HIS A 75 2.44 -0.14 -11.37
C HIS A 75 2.44 -1.65 -11.55
N ALA A 76 3.48 -2.35 -11.06
CA ALA A 76 3.49 -3.82 -11.12
C ALA A 76 2.30 -4.43 -10.36
N CYS A 77 1.96 -3.88 -9.20
CA CYS A 77 0.82 -4.30 -8.40
C CYS A 77 -0.52 -4.09 -9.11
N GLU A 78 -0.69 -2.94 -9.78
CA GLU A 78 -1.90 -2.58 -10.52
C GLU A 78 -2.06 -3.40 -11.79
N ASP A 79 -1.03 -3.44 -12.64
CA ASP A 79 -1.05 -4.10 -13.95
C ASP A 79 -1.31 -5.60 -13.84
N THR A 80 -0.67 -6.23 -12.86
CA THR A 80 -0.75 -7.69 -12.67
C THR A 80 -1.74 -8.09 -11.59
N ARG A 81 -2.54 -7.12 -11.10
CA ARG A 81 -3.65 -7.29 -10.17
C ARG A 81 -3.29 -8.22 -9.02
N TRP A 82 -2.31 -7.83 -8.22
CA TRP A 82 -1.84 -8.63 -7.08
C TRP A 82 -3.01 -9.03 -6.18
N SER A 83 -2.93 -10.21 -5.57
CA SER A 83 -4.00 -10.66 -4.68
C SER A 83 -4.11 -9.78 -3.43
N GLU A 84 -5.30 -9.73 -2.83
CA GLU A 84 -5.50 -9.03 -1.57
C GLU A 84 -4.55 -9.51 -0.46
N GLY A 85 -4.31 -10.82 -0.40
CA GLY A 85 -3.43 -11.44 0.58
C GLY A 85 -2.00 -10.93 0.47
N VAL A 86 -1.46 -10.84 -0.75
CA VAL A 86 -0.11 -10.30 -0.99
C VAL A 86 -0.04 -8.83 -0.58
N ARG A 87 -1.02 -8.01 -0.99
CA ARG A 87 -1.04 -6.58 -0.63
C ARG A 87 -1.12 -6.37 0.89
N ARG A 88 -1.95 -7.15 1.60
CA ARG A 88 -2.03 -7.13 3.06
C ARG A 88 -0.70 -7.54 3.70
N CYS A 89 -0.08 -8.63 3.24
CA CYS A 89 1.21 -9.09 3.73
C CYS A 89 2.27 -7.99 3.61
N MET A 90 2.41 -7.39 2.42
CA MET A 90 3.43 -6.37 2.17
C MET A 90 3.22 -5.11 3.00
N VAL A 91 1.98 -4.65 3.18
CA VAL A 91 1.68 -3.49 4.04
C VAL A 91 1.98 -3.79 5.52
N ALA A 92 1.78 -5.03 5.95
CA ALA A 92 2.05 -5.47 7.32
C ALA A 92 3.54 -5.75 7.61
N ALA A 93 4.37 -5.92 6.58
CA ALA A 93 5.79 -6.22 6.74
C ALA A 93 6.51 -5.20 7.65
N VAL A 94 7.28 -5.67 8.63
CA VAL A 94 7.94 -4.77 9.59
C VAL A 94 9.31 -4.28 9.11
N ASP A 95 9.95 -5.05 8.24
CA ASP A 95 11.27 -4.80 7.71
C ASP A 95 11.40 -5.33 6.26
N HIS A 96 12.59 -5.17 5.69
CA HIS A 96 12.86 -5.60 4.32
C HIS A 96 12.75 -7.12 4.15
N SER A 97 13.19 -7.92 5.13
CA SER A 97 13.13 -9.37 5.05
C SER A 97 11.69 -9.89 5.04
N ALA A 98 10.82 -9.30 5.88
CA ALA A 98 9.40 -9.62 5.90
C ALA A 98 8.71 -9.19 4.59
N PHE A 99 9.12 -8.04 4.04
CA PHE A 99 8.61 -7.56 2.76
C PHE A 99 8.96 -8.52 1.62
N GLU A 100 10.21 -9.00 1.59
CA GLU A 100 10.70 -9.98 0.62
C GLU A 100 9.98 -11.34 0.75
N ALA A 101 9.72 -11.80 1.98
CA ALA A 101 8.92 -13.01 2.21
C ALA A 101 7.49 -12.88 1.65
N CYS A 102 6.87 -11.69 1.77
CA CYS A 102 5.58 -11.42 1.13
C CYS A 102 5.70 -11.38 -0.40
N ARG A 103 6.80 -10.84 -0.95
CA ARG A 103 7.07 -10.79 -2.38
C ARG A 103 7.23 -12.19 -2.99
N ALA A 104 7.75 -13.16 -2.23
CA ALA A 104 7.87 -14.54 -2.67
C ALA A 104 6.51 -15.21 -2.99
N GLN A 105 5.40 -14.69 -2.45
CA GLN A 105 4.04 -15.18 -2.72
C GLN A 105 3.50 -14.74 -4.10
N LEU A 106 4.19 -13.82 -4.79
CA LEU A 106 3.84 -13.44 -6.16
C LEU A 106 3.99 -14.63 -7.11
N THR A 107 3.15 -14.70 -8.13
CA THR A 107 3.34 -15.68 -9.22
C THR A 107 4.60 -15.35 -10.03
N ASP A 108 5.11 -16.32 -10.81
CA ASP A 108 6.25 -16.08 -11.70
C ASP A 108 6.02 -14.92 -12.66
N ALA A 109 4.83 -14.84 -13.25
CA ALA A 109 4.46 -13.74 -14.14
C ALA A 109 4.49 -12.37 -13.44
N GLN A 110 4.04 -12.30 -12.18
CA GLN A 110 4.07 -11.08 -11.38
C GLN A 110 5.50 -10.69 -10.98
N ARG A 111 6.34 -11.66 -10.62
CA ARG A 111 7.76 -11.43 -10.32
C ARG A 111 8.51 -10.91 -11.53
N GLN A 112 8.35 -11.56 -12.69
CA GLN A 112 8.97 -11.12 -13.94
C GLN A 112 8.51 -9.72 -14.35
N ALA A 113 7.23 -9.39 -14.16
CA ALA A 113 6.72 -8.05 -14.45
C ALA A 113 7.38 -6.98 -13.56
N LEU A 114 7.57 -7.28 -12.28
CA LEU A 114 8.26 -6.39 -11.34
C LEU A 114 9.75 -6.24 -11.70
N GLU A 115 10.44 -7.35 -12.02
CA GLU A 115 11.86 -7.36 -12.39
C GLU A 115 12.13 -6.56 -13.66
N ARG A 116 11.32 -6.72 -14.71
CA ARG A 116 11.44 -5.95 -15.96
C ARG A 116 11.34 -4.44 -15.71
N ARG A 117 10.50 -4.02 -14.77
CA ARG A 117 10.35 -2.59 -14.40
C ARG A 117 11.51 -2.08 -13.56
N GLY A 118 12.07 -2.90 -12.67
CA GLY A 118 13.24 -2.54 -11.86
C GLY A 118 14.57 -2.56 -12.61
N SER A 119 14.67 -3.33 -13.70
CA SER A 119 15.90 -3.48 -14.51
C SER A 119 15.94 -2.64 -15.78
N GLY A 120 14.80 -2.09 -16.22
CA GLY A 120 14.65 -1.31 -17.45
C GLY A 120 14.96 0.18 -17.38
N SER A 121 15.57 0.68 -16.30
CA SER A 121 15.88 2.11 -16.10
C SER A 121 17.27 2.54 -16.61
N ARG A 122 17.76 1.95 -17.71
CA ARG A 122 19.03 2.33 -18.35
C ARG A 122 18.82 3.04 -19.67
#